data_AF-A0A6P0XIW4-F1
#
_entry.id   AF-A0A6P0XIW4-F1
#
_cell.length_a   1.000
_cell.length_b   1.000
_cell.length_c   1.000
_cell.angle_alpha   90.00
_cell.angle_beta   90.00
_cell.angle_gamma   90.00
#
_symmetry.space_group_name_H-M   'P 1'
#
loop_
_entity.id
_entity.type
_entity.pdbx_description
1 polymer ?
#
loop_
_entity_poly.entity_id
_entity_poly.type
_entity_poly.pdbx_seq_one_letter_code
_entity_poly.pdbx_strand_id
1 'polypeptide(L)' 'MPKTQLYPLWQDTLHTLSLRTRPELLSDITALTPVIFVLGGEEAIDNTAIAIQDVSRWWR' A
#
# COMPACT_ATOMS: atom_id res chain seq x y z
N MET A 1 12.65 -6.85 -10.44
CA MET A 1 13.59 -6.28 -9.45
C MET A 1 13.67 -7.23 -8.26
N PRO A 2 14.86 -7.49 -7.69
CA PRO A 2 14.99 -8.26 -6.45
C PRO A 2 14.18 -7.64 -5.30
N LYS A 3 13.56 -8.48 -4.46
CA LYS A 3 12.77 -8.01 -3.29
C LYS A 3 13.59 -7.11 -2.36
N THR A 4 14.89 -7.39 -2.21
CA THR A 4 15.83 -6.63 -1.38
C THR A 4 16.04 -5.20 -1.84
N GLN A 5 15.91 -4.93 -3.14
CA GLN A 5 15.97 -3.57 -3.70
C GLN A 5 14.59 -2.92 -3.75
N LEU A 6 13.54 -3.73 -3.93
CA LEU A 6 12.16 -3.27 -3.99
C LEU A 6 11.65 -2.80 -2.64
N TYR A 7 12.07 -3.42 -1.55
CA TYR A 7 11.58 -3.10 -0.22
C TYR A 7 11.92 -1.67 0.23
N PRO A 8 13.17 -1.17 0.10
CA PRO A 8 13.46 0.24 0.42
C PRO A 8 12.69 1.23 -0.46
N LEU A 9 12.61 0.96 -1.77
CA LEU A 9 11.86 1.82 -2.70
C LEU A 9 10.36 1.85 -2.35
N TRP A 10 9.81 0.72 -1.92
CA TRP A 10 8.44 0.60 -1.46
C TRP A 10 8.19 1.45 -0.21
N GLN A 11 9.12 1.45 0.75
CA GLN A 11 9.01 2.29 1.95
C GLN A 11 8.98 3.79 1.61
N ASP A 12 9.90 4.24 0.75
CA ASP A 12 9.96 5.65 0.32
C ASP A 12 8.70 6.05 -0.48
N THR A 13 8.21 5.14 -1.32
CA THR A 13 6.97 5.33 -2.09
C THR A 13 5.78 5.49 -1.13
N LEU A 14 5.59 4.57 -0.18
CA LEU A 14 4.50 4.65 0.78
C LEU A 14 4.57 5.92 1.63
N HIS A 15 5.76 6.32 2.06
CA HIS A 15 5.93 7.58 2.77
C HIS A 15 5.49 8.77 1.93
N THR A 16 5.93 8.85 0.67
CA THR A 16 5.57 9.94 -0.25
C THR A 16 4.06 9.99 -0.50
N LEU A 17 3.43 8.83 -0.75
CA LEU A 17 2.00 8.74 -1.00
C LEU A 17 1.16 9.10 0.24
N SER A 18 1.67 8.79 1.44
CA SER A 18 0.97 9.11 2.70
C SER A 18 0.76 10.61 2.94
N LEU A 19 1.53 11.46 2.25
CA LEU A 19 1.42 12.92 2.32
C LEU A 19 0.32 13.50 1.43
N ARG A 20 -0.27 12.67 0.55
CA ARG A 20 -1.37 13.08 -0.34
C ARG A 20 -2.71 13.06 0.38
N THR A 21 -3.77 13.52 -0.31
CA THR A 21 -5.12 13.40 0.24
C THR A 21 -5.52 11.93 0.37
N ARG A 22 -6.46 11.63 1.28
CA ARG A 22 -6.93 10.24 1.47
C ARG A 22 -7.45 9.58 0.18
N PRO A 23 -8.27 10.24 -0.66
CA PRO A 23 -8.74 9.64 -1.91
C PRO A 23 -7.59 9.33 -2.88
N GLU A 24 -6.61 10.22 -2.97
CA GLU A 24 -5.41 10.02 -3.80
C GLU A 24 -4.59 8.83 -3.28
N LEU A 25 -4.31 8.79 -1.97
CA LEU A 25 -3.58 7.68 -1.35
C LEU A 25 -4.28 6.33 -1.60
N LEU A 26 -5.60 6.26 -1.45
CA LEU A 26 -6.34 5.01 -1.71
C LEU A 26 -6.30 4.59 -3.18
N SER A 27 -6.40 5.55 -4.10
CA SER A 27 -6.23 5.29 -5.55
C SER A 27 -4.82 4.80 -5.86
N ASP A 28 -3.80 5.43 -5.28
CA ASP A 28 -2.40 5.06 -5.47
C ASP A 28 -2.09 3.66 -4.93
N ILE A 29 -2.56 3.33 -3.72
CA ILE A 29 -2.41 1.98 -3.14
C ILE A 29 -3.10 0.91 -4.01
N THR A 30 -4.30 1.22 -4.53
CA THR A 30 -5.01 0.32 -5.44
C THR A 30 -4.20 0.06 -6.71
N ALA A 31 -3.63 1.11 -7.32
CA ALA A 31 -2.77 0.99 -8.49
C ALA A 31 -1.48 0.19 -8.22
N LEU A 32 -1.02 0.16 -6.97
CA LEU A 32 0.19 -0.54 -6.54
C LEU A 32 -0.03 -2.00 -6.10
N THR A 33 -1.24 -2.55 -6.30
CA THR A 33 -1.54 -3.97 -6.07
C THR A 33 -0.49 -4.93 -6.66
N PRO A 34 0.05 -4.73 -7.88
CA PRO A 34 1.11 -5.60 -8.42
C PRO A 34 2.39 -5.60 -7.57
N VAL A 35 2.76 -4.47 -6.96
CA VAL A 35 3.96 -4.35 -6.11
C VAL A 35 3.73 -5.06 -4.77
N ILE A 36 2.54 -4.89 -4.18
CA ILE A 36 2.11 -5.58 -2.96
C ILE A 36 2.17 -7.10 -3.18
N PHE A 37 1.67 -7.58 -4.32
CA PHE A 37 1.74 -8.99 -4.70
C PHE A 37 3.18 -9.51 -4.83
N VAL A 38 4.05 -8.77 -5.53
CA VAL A 38 5.46 -9.19 -5.69
C VAL A 38 6.18 -9.27 -4.33
N LEU A 39 5.86 -8.38 -3.39
CA LEU A 39 6.46 -8.35 -2.07
C LEU A 39 5.96 -9.49 -1.17
N GLY A 40 4.66 -9.68 -1.05
CA GLY A 40 4.05 -10.57 -0.05
C GLY A 40 2.95 -11.51 -0.54
N GLY A 41 2.72 -11.62 -1.85
CA GLY A 41 1.72 -12.52 -2.44
C GLY A 41 0.28 -12.05 -2.23
N GLU A 42 -0.66 -12.97 -2.39
CA GLU A 42 -2.10 -12.72 -2.25
C GLU A 42 -2.49 -12.30 -0.82
N GLU A 43 -1.90 -12.93 0.19
CA GLU A 43 -2.12 -12.59 1.61
C GLU A 43 -1.79 -11.12 1.92
N ALA A 44 -0.76 -10.56 1.27
CA ALA A 44 -0.41 -9.16 1.45
C ALA A 44 -1.45 -8.20 0.86
N ILE A 45 -2.14 -8.59 -0.22
CA ILE A 45 -3.24 -7.81 -0.80
C ILE A 45 -4.41 -7.79 0.19
N ASP A 46 -4.80 -8.97 0.69
CA ASP A 46 -5.91 -9.12 1.62
C ASP A 46 -5.67 -8.34 2.92
N ASN A 47 -4.48 -8.51 3.51
CA ASN A 47 -4.09 -7.79 4.73
C ASN A 47 -4.07 -6.27 4.51
N THR A 48 -3.65 -5.80 3.33
CA THR A 48 -3.68 -4.36 2.99
C THR A 48 -5.11 -3.85 2.91
N ALA A 49 -6.01 -4.59 2.24
CA ALA A 49 -7.41 -4.22 2.14
C ALA A 49 -8.10 -4.16 3.51
N ILE A 50 -7.83 -5.15 4.38
CA ILE A 50 -8.33 -5.20 5.76
C ILE A 50 -7.82 -3.99 6.56
N ALA A 51 -6.52 -3.68 6.47
CA ALA A 51 -5.93 -2.53 7.18
C ALA A 51 -6.56 -1.20 6.74
N ILE A 52 -6.77 -1.01 5.44
CA ILE A 52 -7.45 0.18 4.90
C ILE A 52 -8.87 0.28 5.46
N GLN A 53 -9.64 -0.81 5.42
CA GLN A 53 -11.01 -0.83 5.93
C GLN A 53 -11.06 -0.51 7.43
N ASP A 54 -10.12 -1.06 8.21
CA ASP A 54 -10.07 -0.85 9.65
C ASP A 54 -9.77 0.61 10.01
N VAL A 55 -8.75 1.22 9.38
CA VAL A 55 -8.41 2.63 9.59
C VAL A 55 -9.53 3.55 9.11
N SER A 56 -10.22 3.18 8.02
CA SER A 56 -11.35 3.95 7.48
C SER A 56 -12.53 4.08 8.45
N ARG A 57 -12.67 3.16 9.42
CA ARG A 57 -13.72 3.23 10.46
C ARG A 57 -13.59 4.46 11.36
N TRP A 58 -12.37 4.96 11.52
CA TRP A 58 -12.05 6.11 12.39
C TRP A 58 -12.10 7.46 11.66
N TRP A 59 -12.49 7.48 10.38
CA TRP A 59 -12.56 8.70 9.58
C TRP A 59 -13.91 9.42 9.66
N ARG A 60 -14.83 8.92 10.50
CA ARG A 60 -16.08 9.60 10.85
C ARG A 60 -15.85 10.81 11.74
#